data_AF-A0A2V7IZB4-F1
#
_entry.id   AF-A0A2V7IZB4-F1
#
_cell.length_a   1.000
_cell.length_b   1.000
_cell.length_c   1.000
_cell.angle_alpha   90.00
_cell.angle_beta   90.00
_cell.angle_gamma   90.00
#
_symmetry.space_group_name_H-M   'P 1'
#
loop_
_entity.id
_entity.type
_entity.pdbx_description
1 polymer ?
#
loop_
_entity_poly.entity_id
_entity_poly.type
_entity_poly.pdbx_seq_one_letter_code
_entity_poly.pdbx_strand_id
1 'polypeptide(L)'
;GIPFFSQGQTYFAIKNTPPSPFPANFTVAANCAPRGLGGVGDSVLVPFPYGLGLIGLAQANPANTYTLDCSVPQVMVPRELAVFAKAALDFNAFDSTQAAARGWAWINPNPTLDSLRAVAGQVAPFPNTAVACSGSPFGLALSCDGVHPSTATQRLIAKKIVQAINAKYGSAIPAITP
;
A
#
# COMPACT_ATOMS: atom_id res chain seq x y z
N GLY A 1 2.38 -3.86 3.93
CA GLY A 1 1.18 -3.53 3.12
C GLY A 1 1.48 -2.39 2.17
N ILE A 2 0.74 -2.24 1.07
CA ILE A 2 0.84 -1.05 0.22
C ILE A 2 0.43 0.21 1.02
N PRO A 3 1.10 1.36 0.86
CA PRO A 3 0.80 2.60 1.59
C PRO A 3 -0.63 3.12 1.46
N PHE A 4 -1.38 2.67 0.45
CA PHE A 4 -2.81 2.94 0.38
C PHE A 4 -3.56 2.50 1.64
N PHE A 5 -3.12 1.40 2.27
CA PHE A 5 -3.71 0.86 3.48
C PHE A 5 -2.78 0.99 4.67
N SER A 6 -3.34 1.34 5.83
CA SER A 6 -2.70 1.21 7.14
C SER A 6 -3.56 0.35 8.04
N GLN A 7 -2.95 -0.35 9.00
CA GLN A 7 -3.74 -1.16 9.93
C GLN A 7 -4.54 -0.26 10.87
N GLY A 8 -5.74 -0.69 11.26
CA GLY A 8 -6.55 0.01 12.28
C GLY A 8 -5.78 0.23 13.58
N GLN A 9 -4.98 -0.76 13.99
CA GLN A 9 -4.14 -0.66 15.19
C GLN A 9 -3.10 0.44 15.09
N THR A 10 -2.64 0.79 13.89
CA THR A 10 -1.66 1.87 13.69
C THR A 10 -2.30 3.21 14.04
N TYR A 11 -3.52 3.47 13.56
CA TYR A 11 -4.29 4.65 13.95
C TYR A 11 -4.57 4.67 15.46
N PHE A 12 -4.99 3.53 16.02
CA PHE A 12 -5.27 3.42 17.45
C PHE A 12 -4.03 3.71 18.30
N ALA A 13 -2.88 3.14 17.95
CA ALA A 13 -1.63 3.37 18.67
C ALA A 13 -1.22 4.85 18.60
N ILE A 14 -1.20 5.45 17.41
CA ILE A 14 -0.81 6.86 17.23
C ILE A 14 -1.74 7.82 17.97
N LYS A 15 -3.06 7.54 18.00
CA LYS A 15 -4.00 8.38 18.75
C LYS A 15 -3.73 8.34 20.25
N ASN A 16 -3.24 7.21 20.77
CA ASN A 16 -2.97 7.00 22.19
C ASN A 16 -1.52 7.30 22.62
N THR A 17 -0.61 7.61 21.68
CA THR A 17 0.74 8.10 22.01
C THR A 17 0.68 9.53 22.54
N PRO A 18 1.28 9.88 23.70
CA PRO A 18 1.37 11.25 24.18
C PRO A 18 2.66 11.96 23.71
N PRO A 19 2.59 13.16 23.10
CA PRO A 19 1.40 13.78 22.53
C PRO A 19 1.00 13.10 21.22
N SER A 20 -0.32 13.04 20.95
CA SER A 20 -0.79 12.47 19.69
C SER A 20 -0.57 13.49 18.57
N PRO A 21 -0.03 13.09 17.40
CA PRO A 21 0.11 13.99 16.26
C PRO A 21 -1.21 14.26 15.54
N PHE A 22 -2.29 13.57 15.91
CA PHE A 22 -3.62 13.79 15.31
C PHE A 22 -4.36 14.96 15.97
N PRO A 23 -5.28 15.62 15.24
CA PRO A 23 -6.18 16.63 15.82
C PRO A 23 -6.89 16.12 17.08
N ALA A 24 -7.12 17.02 18.05
CA ALA A 24 -7.75 16.65 19.32
C ALA A 24 -9.16 16.06 19.12
N ASN A 25 -9.91 16.60 18.16
CA ASN A 25 -11.27 16.21 17.77
C ASN A 25 -11.32 15.01 16.80
N PHE A 26 -10.18 14.45 16.39
CA PHE A 26 -10.13 13.15 15.71
C PHE A 26 -10.03 12.04 16.76
N THR A 27 -10.91 11.05 16.69
CA THR A 27 -10.93 9.90 17.59
C THR A 27 -10.83 8.60 16.81
N VAL A 28 -10.38 7.53 17.48
CA VAL A 28 -10.27 6.19 16.92
C VAL A 28 -11.04 5.24 17.82
N ALA A 29 -12.03 4.54 17.27
CA ALA A 29 -12.89 3.64 18.03
C ALA A 29 -12.09 2.45 18.61
N ALA A 30 -12.55 1.92 19.74
CA ALA A 30 -11.88 0.81 20.43
C ALA A 30 -11.80 -0.47 19.59
N ASN A 31 -12.73 -0.66 18.63
CA ASN A 31 -12.67 -1.79 17.70
C ASN A 31 -11.46 -1.74 16.75
N CYS A 32 -10.79 -0.59 16.61
CA CYS A 32 -9.53 -0.46 15.89
C CYS A 32 -8.30 -0.81 16.74
N ALA A 33 -8.44 -1.13 18.03
CA ALA A 33 -7.35 -1.67 18.82
C ALA A 33 -6.90 -3.04 18.28
N PRO A 34 -5.67 -3.51 18.57
CA PRO A 34 -5.28 -4.88 18.29
C PRO A 34 -6.18 -5.89 19.01
N ARG A 35 -6.26 -7.13 18.50
CA ARG A 35 -7.03 -8.23 19.13
C ARG A 35 -6.69 -8.47 20.60
N GLY A 36 -5.42 -8.29 20.98
CA GLY A 36 -4.99 -8.40 22.38
C GLY A 36 -5.63 -7.39 23.34
N LEU A 37 -6.25 -6.33 22.80
CA LEU A 37 -6.99 -5.31 23.55
C LEU A 37 -8.50 -5.33 23.24
N GLY A 38 -9.01 -6.42 22.64
CA GLY A 38 -10.44 -6.61 22.34
C GLY A 38 -10.91 -6.00 21.02
N GLY A 39 -10.02 -5.46 20.19
CA GLY A 39 -10.36 -4.94 18.86
C GLY A 39 -10.04 -5.92 17.71
N VAL A 40 -10.04 -5.41 16.48
CA VAL A 40 -9.72 -6.16 15.24
C VAL A 40 -8.66 -5.46 14.37
N GLY A 41 -8.12 -4.33 14.85
CA GLY A 41 -7.32 -3.42 14.05
C GLY A 41 -5.96 -3.94 13.61
N ASP A 42 -5.47 -5.05 14.16
CA ASP A 42 -4.26 -5.74 13.68
C ASP A 42 -4.49 -6.51 12.37
N SER A 43 -5.75 -6.74 12.03
CA SER A 43 -6.18 -7.51 10.85
C SER A 43 -7.03 -6.71 9.85
N VAL A 44 -7.59 -5.58 10.28
CA VAL A 44 -8.36 -4.66 9.43
C VAL A 44 -7.45 -3.60 8.81
N LEU A 45 -7.61 -3.38 7.51
CA LEU A 45 -6.88 -2.39 6.73
C LEU A 45 -7.76 -1.17 6.42
N VAL A 46 -7.32 0.00 6.88
CA VAL A 46 -7.97 1.31 6.68
C VAL A 46 -7.34 1.97 5.46
N PRO A 47 -8.11 2.29 4.40
CA PRO A 47 -7.58 3.00 3.25
C PRO A 47 -7.36 4.48 3.60
N PHE A 48 -6.26 5.06 3.10
CA PHE A 48 -5.88 6.44 3.41
C PHE A 48 -6.97 7.47 3.06
N PRO A 49 -7.78 7.36 1.97
CA PRO A 49 -8.82 8.34 1.69
C PRO A 49 -9.89 8.38 2.78
N TYR A 50 -10.15 7.25 3.46
CA TYR A 50 -11.04 7.22 4.61
C TYR A 50 -10.34 7.78 5.86
N GLY A 51 -9.23 7.16 6.28
CA GLY A 51 -8.58 7.52 7.54
C GLY A 51 -7.98 8.94 7.54
N LEU A 52 -7.24 9.31 6.48
CA LEU A 52 -6.70 10.67 6.34
C LEU A 52 -7.79 11.68 5.96
N GLY A 53 -8.85 11.26 5.28
CA GLY A 53 -10.02 12.10 5.02
C GLY A 53 -10.68 12.57 6.31
N LEU A 54 -10.87 11.67 7.29
CA LEU A 54 -11.39 12.03 8.62
C LEU A 54 -10.46 13.00 9.36
N ILE A 55 -9.14 12.80 9.27
CA ILE A 55 -8.15 13.71 9.86
C ILE A 55 -8.25 15.10 9.21
N GLY A 56 -8.35 15.18 7.88
CA GLY A 56 -8.51 16.44 7.16
C GLY A 56 -9.82 17.15 7.52
N LEU A 57 -10.92 16.40 7.68
CA LEU A 57 -12.19 16.95 8.15
C LEU A 57 -12.09 17.51 9.58
N ALA A 58 -11.40 16.80 10.47
CA ALA A 58 -11.16 17.24 11.84
C ALA A 58 -10.32 18.53 11.90
N GLN A 59 -9.31 18.66 11.03
CA GLN A 59 -8.51 19.88 10.90
C GLN A 59 -9.34 21.07 10.37
N ALA A 60 -10.19 20.83 9.38
CA ALA A 60 -11.00 21.88 8.77
C ALA A 60 -12.20 22.32 9.65
N ASN A 61 -12.69 21.44 10.53
CA ASN A 61 -13.91 21.66 11.31
C ASN A 61 -13.68 21.37 12.81
N PRO A 62 -12.98 22.27 13.54
CA PRO A 62 -12.54 22.01 14.92
C PRO A 62 -13.69 21.84 15.94
N ALA A 63 -14.91 22.29 15.61
CA ALA A 63 -16.09 22.15 16.47
C ALA A 63 -16.73 20.75 16.42
N ASN A 64 -16.42 19.95 15.39
CA ASN A 64 -17.02 18.63 15.19
C ASN A 64 -16.03 17.53 15.59
N THR A 65 -16.56 16.39 16.04
CA THR A 65 -15.75 15.18 16.30
C THR A 65 -15.88 14.21 15.13
N TYR A 66 -14.76 13.63 14.72
CA TYR A 66 -14.69 12.65 13.65
C TYR A 66 -14.07 11.36 14.18
N THR A 67 -14.76 10.24 14.01
CA THR A 67 -14.36 8.94 14.55
C THR A 67 -14.00 7.98 13.43
N LEU A 68 -12.79 7.42 13.50
CA LEU A 68 -12.40 6.28 12.67
C LEU A 68 -12.92 4.99 13.32
N ASP A 69 -13.65 4.21 12.54
CA ASP A 69 -14.25 2.94 12.96
C ASP A 69 -13.77 1.80 12.04
N CYS A 70 -13.37 0.67 12.63
CA CYS A 70 -12.83 -0.49 11.91
C CYS A 70 -13.87 -1.55 11.52
N SER A 71 -15.16 -1.22 11.57
CA SER A 71 -16.29 -2.09 11.21
C SER A 71 -17.14 -1.54 10.06
N VAL A 72 -16.73 -0.42 9.46
CA VAL A 72 -17.47 0.27 8.40
C VAL A 72 -17.10 -0.27 7.01
N PRO A 73 -17.99 -0.16 5.99
CA PRO A 73 -17.74 -0.71 4.65
C PRO A 73 -16.51 -0.14 3.91
N GLN A 74 -15.95 0.98 4.37
CA GLN A 74 -14.76 1.60 3.79
C GLN A 74 -13.48 0.85 4.14
N VAL A 75 -13.46 0.07 5.22
CA VAL A 75 -12.27 -0.71 5.60
C VAL A 75 -12.25 -2.04 4.86
N MET A 76 -11.06 -2.59 4.67
CA MET A 76 -10.88 -3.93 4.13
C MET A 76 -10.67 -4.93 5.27
N VAL A 77 -11.57 -5.91 5.36
CA VAL A 77 -11.51 -6.96 6.38
C VAL A 77 -10.62 -8.13 5.93
N PRO A 78 -10.15 -8.99 6.85
CA PRO A 78 -9.24 -10.09 6.51
C PRO A 78 -9.75 -11.02 5.41
N ARG A 79 -11.06 -11.28 5.39
CA ARG A 79 -11.68 -12.15 4.38
C ARG A 79 -11.56 -11.56 2.97
N GLU A 80 -11.73 -10.26 2.83
CA GLU A 80 -11.62 -9.57 1.53
C GLU A 80 -10.17 -9.55 1.05
N LEU A 81 -9.23 -9.23 1.94
CA LEU A 81 -7.80 -9.28 1.64
C LEU A 81 -7.39 -10.68 1.17
N ALA A 82 -7.90 -11.73 1.83
CA ALA A 82 -7.63 -13.11 1.44
C ALA A 82 -8.14 -13.44 0.02
N VAL A 83 -9.31 -12.92 -0.37
CA VAL A 83 -9.85 -13.07 -1.73
C VAL A 83 -8.93 -12.42 -2.76
N PHE A 84 -8.48 -11.18 -2.53
CA PHE A 84 -7.56 -10.49 -3.45
C PHE A 84 -6.19 -11.18 -3.53
N ALA A 85 -5.63 -11.60 -2.39
CA ALA A 85 -4.35 -12.30 -2.35
C ALA A 85 -4.42 -13.65 -3.09
N LYS A 86 -5.49 -14.41 -2.87
CA LYS A 86 -5.78 -15.67 -3.57
C LYS A 86 -5.86 -15.45 -5.08
N ALA A 87 -6.64 -14.45 -5.51
CA ALA A 87 -6.80 -14.14 -6.94
C ALA A 87 -5.46 -13.76 -7.59
N ALA A 88 -4.65 -12.92 -6.93
CA ALA A 88 -3.33 -12.54 -7.45
C ALA A 88 -2.39 -13.75 -7.60
N LEU A 89 -2.41 -14.69 -6.64
CA LEU A 89 -1.64 -15.93 -6.73
C LEU A 89 -2.14 -16.83 -7.87
N ASP A 90 -3.45 -17.00 -8.01
CA ASP A 90 -4.06 -17.84 -9.04
C ASP A 90 -3.75 -17.29 -10.45
N PHE A 91 -3.86 -15.97 -10.67
CA PHE A 91 -3.50 -15.34 -11.94
C PHE A 91 -2.02 -15.52 -12.28
N ASN A 92 -1.12 -15.29 -11.32
CA ASN A 92 0.32 -15.50 -11.53
C ASN A 92 0.65 -16.96 -11.89
N ALA A 93 0.00 -17.92 -11.22
CA ALA A 93 0.17 -19.34 -11.51
C ALA A 93 -0.33 -19.71 -12.91
N PHE A 94 -1.51 -19.20 -13.28
CA PHE A 94 -2.08 -19.40 -14.61
C PHE A 94 -1.17 -18.81 -15.70
N ASP A 95 -0.78 -17.54 -15.58
CA ASP A 95 0.04 -16.84 -16.57
C ASP A 95 1.41 -17.50 -16.75
N SER A 96 2.05 -17.92 -15.66
CA SER A 96 3.34 -18.63 -15.73
C SER A 96 3.21 -19.96 -16.48
N THR A 97 2.12 -20.71 -16.24
CA THR A 97 1.83 -21.97 -16.93
C THR A 97 1.58 -21.74 -18.41
N GLN A 98 0.77 -20.73 -18.76
CA GLN A 98 0.49 -20.39 -20.16
C GLN A 98 1.75 -19.91 -20.89
N ALA A 99 2.58 -19.10 -20.25
CA ALA A 99 3.82 -18.64 -20.85
C ALA A 99 4.79 -19.81 -21.08
N ALA A 100 4.94 -20.73 -20.13
CA ALA A 100 5.77 -21.92 -20.29
C ALA A 100 5.30 -22.79 -21.47
N ALA A 101 3.99 -23.07 -21.54
CA ALA A 101 3.40 -23.88 -22.62
C ALA A 101 3.58 -23.27 -24.02
N ARG A 102 3.71 -21.94 -24.11
CA ARG A 102 3.86 -21.19 -25.36
C ARG A 102 5.30 -20.78 -25.66
N GLY A 103 6.24 -21.12 -24.77
CA GLY A 103 7.62 -20.68 -24.88
C GLY A 103 7.79 -19.16 -24.72
N TRP A 104 6.86 -18.48 -24.06
CA TRP A 104 6.95 -17.03 -23.82
C TRP A 104 7.82 -16.69 -22.62
N ALA A 105 8.41 -15.50 -22.66
CA ALA A 105 9.01 -14.89 -21.49
C ALA A 105 7.90 -14.57 -20.48
N TRP A 106 8.16 -14.86 -19.20
CA TRP A 106 7.26 -14.54 -18.10
C TRP A 106 8.03 -13.82 -17.00
N ILE A 107 7.36 -12.90 -16.32
CA ILE A 107 7.91 -12.14 -15.21
C ILE A 107 6.96 -12.19 -14.02
N ASN A 108 7.53 -12.29 -12.83
CA ASN A 108 6.82 -12.01 -11.58
C ASN A 108 7.35 -10.69 -11.01
N PRO A 109 6.57 -9.59 -11.03
CA PRO A 109 7.02 -8.33 -10.49
C PRO A 109 7.06 -8.32 -8.95
N ASN A 110 6.34 -9.22 -8.27
CA ASN A 110 6.14 -9.16 -6.82
C ASN A 110 7.46 -9.13 -6.02
N PRO A 111 8.44 -10.03 -6.24
CA PRO A 111 9.70 -9.98 -5.49
C PRO A 111 10.49 -8.69 -5.73
N THR A 112 10.45 -8.16 -6.95
CA THR A 112 11.14 -6.91 -7.29
C THR A 112 10.48 -5.73 -6.57
N LEU A 113 9.14 -5.66 -6.57
CA LEU A 113 8.40 -4.59 -5.90
C LEU A 113 8.49 -4.70 -4.38
N ASP A 114 8.45 -5.91 -3.81
CA ASP A 114 8.58 -6.13 -2.38
C ASP A 114 9.96 -5.72 -1.85
N SER A 115 11.02 -5.92 -2.64
CA SER A 115 12.38 -5.48 -2.26
C SER A 115 12.49 -3.96 -2.03
N LEU A 116 11.65 -3.15 -2.68
CA LEU A 116 11.66 -1.69 -2.50
C LEU A 116 11.30 -1.29 -1.07
N ARG A 117 10.56 -2.12 -0.32
CA ARG A 117 10.22 -1.85 1.08
C ARG A 117 11.45 -1.82 2.00
N ALA A 118 12.51 -2.53 1.62
CA ALA A 118 13.76 -2.56 2.38
C ALA A 118 14.67 -1.37 2.06
N VAL A 119 14.35 -0.59 1.03
CA VAL A 119 15.16 0.55 0.59
C VAL A 119 14.60 1.82 1.22
N ALA A 120 15.43 2.54 1.97
CA ALA A 120 15.04 3.78 2.63
C ALA A 120 14.41 4.79 1.64
N GLY A 121 13.28 5.38 2.03
CA GLY A 121 12.57 6.40 1.26
C GLY A 121 11.75 5.89 0.08
N GLN A 122 11.85 4.61 -0.31
CA GLN A 122 11.03 4.06 -1.39
C GLN A 122 9.57 3.88 -0.97
N VAL A 123 9.34 3.45 0.27
CA VAL A 123 8.01 3.35 0.87
C VAL A 123 8.02 4.20 2.13
N ALA A 124 7.21 5.26 2.15
CA ALA A 124 7.16 6.16 3.30
C ALA A 124 6.45 5.52 4.51
N PRO A 125 6.87 5.81 5.74
CA PRO A 125 6.14 5.42 6.93
C PRO A 125 4.81 6.18 7.04
N PHE A 126 3.83 5.54 7.64
CA PHE A 126 2.56 6.16 8.03
C PHE A 126 2.66 6.74 9.46
N PRO A 127 2.00 7.87 9.77
CA PRO A 127 1.17 8.71 8.92
C PRO A 127 2.00 9.78 8.20
N ASN A 128 1.66 10.06 6.94
CA ASN A 128 2.23 11.19 6.21
C ASN A 128 1.12 12.13 5.73
N THR A 129 0.58 12.94 6.65
CA THR A 129 -0.61 13.78 6.41
C THR A 129 -0.28 15.17 5.87
N ALA A 130 0.98 15.59 5.91
CA ALA A 130 1.40 16.97 5.58
C ALA A 130 1.99 17.11 4.18
N VAL A 131 2.18 16.01 3.45
CA VAL A 131 2.92 16.01 2.19
C VAL A 131 1.95 16.01 1.02
N ALA A 132 2.01 17.07 0.22
CA ALA A 132 1.28 17.14 -1.05
C ALA A 132 1.79 16.06 -2.02
N CYS A 133 0.96 15.75 -3.01
CA CYS A 133 1.24 14.80 -4.08
C CYS A 133 2.64 14.94 -4.71
N SER A 134 3.08 16.19 -4.95
CA SER A 134 4.40 16.54 -5.51
C SER A 134 5.57 16.15 -4.61
N GLY A 135 5.35 15.96 -3.31
CA GLY A 135 6.34 15.55 -2.32
C GLY A 135 6.44 14.05 -2.09
N SER A 136 5.78 13.22 -2.90
CA SER A 136 5.80 11.74 -2.77
C SER A 136 5.37 11.25 -1.37
N PRO A 137 4.10 11.49 -0.96
CA PRO A 137 3.64 11.19 0.40
C PRO A 137 3.76 9.70 0.77
N PHE A 138 3.80 8.82 -0.23
CA PHE A 138 3.90 7.37 -0.07
C PHE A 138 5.30 6.81 -0.36
N GLY A 139 6.29 7.69 -0.55
CA GLY A 139 7.66 7.34 -0.93
C GLY A 139 7.89 7.33 -2.43
N LEU A 140 9.15 7.16 -2.84
CA LEU A 140 9.57 7.29 -4.23
C LEU A 140 9.10 6.14 -5.14
N ALA A 141 8.72 5.00 -4.56
CA ALA A 141 8.32 3.82 -5.33
C ALA A 141 6.90 3.88 -5.87
N LEU A 142 6.04 4.71 -5.27
CA LEU A 142 4.60 4.73 -5.53
C LEU A 142 4.14 6.11 -6.00
N SER A 143 3.05 6.13 -6.75
CA SER A 143 2.35 7.35 -7.10
C SER A 143 1.63 7.92 -5.87
N CYS A 144 0.99 9.06 -6.11
CA CYS A 144 0.18 9.79 -5.15
C CYS A 144 -1.13 9.12 -4.75
N ASP A 145 -1.50 8.00 -5.37
CA ASP A 145 -2.61 7.17 -4.91
C ASP A 145 -2.15 6.03 -3.99
N GLY A 146 -0.85 5.85 -3.75
CA GLY A 146 -0.35 4.85 -2.81
C GLY A 146 -0.53 3.38 -3.24
N VAL A 147 -0.95 3.14 -4.49
CA VAL A 147 -1.11 1.80 -5.10
C VAL A 147 -0.26 1.67 -6.36
N HIS A 148 -0.33 2.64 -7.28
CA HIS A 148 0.34 2.53 -8.56
C HIS A 148 1.85 2.76 -8.44
N PRO A 149 2.68 2.02 -9.20
CA PRO A 149 4.10 2.31 -9.30
C PRO A 149 4.36 3.74 -9.80
N SER A 150 5.31 4.43 -9.19
CA SER A 150 5.80 5.73 -9.70
C SER A 150 6.47 5.55 -11.07
N THR A 151 6.74 6.65 -11.77
CA THR A 151 7.51 6.62 -13.03
C THR A 151 8.86 5.90 -12.87
N ALA A 152 9.55 6.09 -11.73
CA ALA A 152 10.82 5.42 -11.46
C ALA A 152 10.63 3.90 -11.30
N THR A 153 9.58 3.46 -10.62
CA THR A 153 9.27 2.04 -10.45
C THR A 153 8.76 1.40 -11.75
N GLN A 154 8.01 2.13 -12.57
CA GLN A 154 7.65 1.66 -13.92
C GLN A 154 8.89 1.43 -14.78
N ARG A 155 9.90 2.31 -14.71
CA ARG A 155 11.20 2.08 -15.38
C ARG A 155 11.90 0.84 -14.84
N LEU A 156 11.84 0.58 -13.53
CA LEU A 156 12.38 -0.65 -12.94
C LEU A 156 11.68 -1.91 -13.48
N ILE A 157 10.35 -1.90 -13.56
CA ILE A 157 9.57 -3.01 -14.15
C ILE A 157 9.97 -3.21 -15.62
N ALA A 158 10.07 -2.14 -16.40
CA ALA A 158 10.49 -2.20 -17.79
C ALA A 158 11.90 -2.79 -17.95
N LYS A 159 12.84 -2.45 -17.05
CA LYS A 159 14.19 -3.08 -17.02
C LYS A 159 14.11 -4.59 -16.82
N LYS A 160 13.24 -5.05 -15.90
CA LYS A 160 13.03 -6.49 -15.66
C LYS A 160 12.41 -7.20 -16.87
N ILE A 161 11.48 -6.54 -17.57
CA ILE A 161 10.90 -7.06 -18.81
C ILE A 161 11.98 -7.24 -19.89
N VAL A 162 12.79 -6.21 -20.16
CA VAL A 162 13.88 -6.27 -21.14
C VAL A 162 14.85 -7.40 -20.81
N GLN A 163 15.24 -7.53 -19.54
CA GLN A 163 16.11 -8.61 -19.08
C GLN A 163 15.50 -10.00 -19.34
N ALA A 164 14.21 -10.19 -19.04
CA ALA A 164 13.54 -11.46 -19.26
C ALA A 164 13.41 -11.80 -20.76
N ILE A 165 13.12 -10.83 -21.61
CA ILE A 165 13.03 -11.01 -23.06
C ILE A 165 14.39 -11.39 -23.64
N ASN A 166 15.45 -10.64 -23.32
CA ASN A 166 16.79 -10.94 -23.80
C ASN A 166 17.25 -12.33 -23.34
N ALA A 167 16.99 -12.70 -22.09
CA ALA A 167 17.34 -14.02 -21.56
C ALA A 167 16.54 -15.16 -22.22
N LYS A 168 15.25 -14.96 -22.49
CA LYS A 168 14.38 -16.01 -23.06
C LYS A 168 14.64 -16.24 -24.55
N TYR A 169 14.86 -15.17 -25.31
CA TYR A 169 14.86 -15.21 -26.77
C TYR A 169 16.24 -14.93 -27.40
N GLY A 170 17.29 -14.72 -26.60
CA GLY A 170 18.61 -14.34 -27.11
C GLY A 170 18.63 -12.99 -27.84
N SER A 171 17.65 -12.14 -27.55
CA SER A 171 17.53 -10.81 -28.15
C SER A 171 18.56 -9.84 -27.59
N ALA A 172 18.78 -8.73 -28.31
CA ALA A 172 19.70 -7.66 -27.91
C ALA A 172 18.96 -6.32 -27.71
N ILE A 173 17.82 -6.34 -27.00
CA ILE A 173 17.11 -5.11 -26.68
C ILE A 173 18.00 -4.26 -25.75
N PRO A 174 18.26 -2.98 -26.10
CA PRO A 174 19.11 -2.12 -25.28
C PRO A 174 18.60 -1.97 -23.84
N ALA A 175 19.54 -1.84 -22.90
CA ALA A 175 19.21 -1.57 -21.51
C ALA A 175 18.55 -0.19 -21.38
N ILE A 176 17.53 -0.09 -20.52
CA ILE A 176 16.88 1.18 -20.20
C ILE A 176 17.80 1.99 -19.28
N THR A 177 18.25 3.15 -19.73
CA THR A 177 19.07 4.09 -18.94
C THR A 177 18.20 5.10 -18.18
N PRO A 178 18.75 5.77 -17.14
CA PRO A 178 18.04 6.80 -16.37
C PRO A 178 17.46 7.93 -17.22
#